data_AF-A0A9N9CIG8-F1
#
_entry.id   AF-A0A9N9CIG8-F1
#
_cell.length_a   1.000
_cell.length_b   1.000
_cell.length_c   1.000
_cell.angle_alpha   90.00
_cell.angle_beta   90.00
_cell.angle_gamma   90.00
#
_symmetry.space_group_name_H-M   'P 1'
#
loop_
_entity.id
_entity.type
_entity.pdbx_description
1 polymer ?
#
loop_
_entity_poly.entity_id
_entity_poly.type
_entity_poly.pdbx_seq_one_letter_code
_entity_poly.pdbx_strand_id
1 'polypeptide(L)'
;PQDIQQLKGSLDNWPLETTVGILVANGVNRFTKDAVSEAQSSRHHIILVGTKDLIKKIRDYQPRQQNGGLVRASELQVQFKKELEKTSSEVQQLKSEIAKLRHFLISFSKNK
;
A
#
# COMPACT_ATOMS: atom_id res chain seq x y z
N PRO A 1 18.45 -19.40 -17.86
CA PRO A 1 17.72 -19.64 -19.13
C PRO A 1 16.31 -20.19 -18.91
N GLN A 2 16.17 -21.21 -18.05
CA GLN A 2 14.90 -21.87 -17.78
C GLN A 2 13.79 -20.92 -17.29
N ASP A 3 14.10 -19.98 -16.39
CA ASP A 3 13.11 -19.01 -15.89
C ASP A 3 12.60 -18.06 -16.99
N ILE A 4 13.45 -17.71 -17.95
CA ILE A 4 13.06 -16.87 -19.09
C ILE A 4 12.17 -17.65 -20.05
N GLN A 5 12.47 -18.93 -20.29
CA GLN A 5 11.62 -19.79 -21.11
C GLN A 5 10.24 -19.99 -20.48
N GLN A 6 10.17 -20.15 -19.16
CA GLN A 6 8.90 -20.22 -18.43
C GLN A 6 8.12 -18.91 -18.52
N LEU A 7 8.80 -17.77 -18.39
CA LEU A 7 8.18 -16.46 -18.56
C LEU A 7 7.66 -16.28 -20.00
N LYS A 8 8.44 -16.64 -21.02
CA LYS A 8 8.03 -16.59 -22.43
C LYS A 8 6.78 -17.43 -22.68
N GLY A 9 6.77 -18.69 -22.23
CA GLY A 9 5.61 -19.56 -22.35
C GLY A 9 4.37 -19.02 -21.62
N SER A 10 4.55 -18.31 -20.52
CA SER A 10 3.44 -17.63 -19.83
C SER A 10 2.91 -16.44 -20.63
N LEU A 11 3.81 -15.68 -21.27
CA LEU A 11 3.49 -14.49 -22.06
C LEU A 11 2.87 -14.82 -23.42
N ASP A 12 3.11 -15.99 -24.00
CA ASP A 12 2.57 -16.40 -25.30
C ASP A 12 1.03 -16.31 -25.38
N ASN A 13 0.34 -16.36 -24.24
CA ASN A 13 -1.12 -16.21 -24.15
C ASN A 13 -1.60 -14.76 -23.99
N TRP A 14 -0.70 -13.78 -24.00
CA TRP A 14 -0.98 -12.37 -23.74
C TRP A 14 -0.74 -11.50 -24.99
N PRO A 15 -1.52 -10.41 -25.17
CA PRO A 15 -1.35 -9.51 -26.31
C PRO A 15 0.05 -8.88 -26.32
N LEU A 16 0.72 -8.95 -27.47
CA LEU A 16 2.12 -8.50 -27.65
C LEU A 16 2.32 -7.01 -27.38
N GLU A 17 1.35 -6.18 -27.76
CA GLU A 17 1.48 -4.71 -27.74
C GLU A 17 1.25 -4.10 -26.34
N THR A 18 0.57 -4.82 -25.46
CA THR A 18 0.15 -4.30 -24.15
C THR A 18 0.80 -5.02 -22.98
N THR A 19 1.65 -6.02 -23.24
CA THR A 19 2.20 -6.90 -22.20
C THR A 19 3.72 -6.83 -22.19
N VAL A 20 4.27 -6.59 -21.01
CA VAL A 20 5.72 -6.57 -20.78
C VAL A 20 6.05 -7.60 -19.70
N GLY A 21 6.98 -8.50 -20.03
CA GLY A 21 7.55 -9.43 -19.07
C GLY A 21 8.63 -8.77 -18.24
N ILE A 22 8.63 -8.96 -16.93
CA ILE A 22 9.70 -8.47 -16.05
C ILE A 22 10.24 -9.64 -15.26
N LEU A 23 11.55 -9.90 -15.40
CA LEU A 23 12.24 -10.91 -14.61
C LEU A 23 13.23 -10.24 -13.66
N VAL A 24 13.04 -10.47 -12.36
CA VAL A 24 13.89 -9.91 -11.31
C VAL A 24 14.75 -11.03 -10.72
N ALA A 25 16.07 -10.90 -10.84
CA ALA A 25 17.00 -11.83 -10.23
C ALA A 25 17.51 -11.27 -8.89
N ASN A 26 17.48 -12.09 -7.85
CA ASN A 26 17.98 -11.76 -6.51
C ASN A 26 19.35 -12.44 -6.28
N GLY A 27 20.42 -11.65 -6.12
CA GLY A 27 21.79 -12.12 -5.88
C GLY A 27 22.88 -11.37 -6.66
N VAL A 28 24.15 -11.72 -6.43
CA VAL A 28 25.34 -11.19 -7.16
C VAL A 28 25.32 -11.59 -8.65
N ASN A 29 24.49 -12.57 -9.01
CA ASN A 29 24.43 -13.13 -10.35
C ASN A 29 23.82 -12.15 -11.35
N ARG A 30 24.65 -11.77 -12.32
CA ARG A 30 24.19 -11.21 -13.59
C ARG A 30 23.47 -12.31 -14.37
N PHE A 31 22.43 -11.96 -15.11
CA PHE A 31 21.86 -12.86 -16.11
C PHE A 31 22.98 -13.39 -17.01
N THR A 32 22.99 -14.70 -17.26
CA THR A 32 23.98 -15.30 -18.17
C THR A 32 23.81 -14.73 -19.58
N LYS A 33 24.84 -14.79 -20.42
CA LYS A 33 24.74 -14.34 -21.82
C LYS A 33 23.59 -15.04 -22.56
N ASP A 34 23.42 -16.34 -22.30
CA ASP A 34 22.33 -17.13 -22.87
C ASP A 34 20.96 -16.64 -22.40
N ALA A 35 20.84 -16.26 -21.13
CA ALA A 35 19.60 -15.69 -20.60
C ALA A 35 19.28 -14.33 -21.25
N VAL A 36 20.29 -13.48 -21.46
CA VAL A 36 20.10 -12.19 -22.15
C VAL A 36 19.70 -12.41 -23.61
N SER A 37 20.36 -13.33 -24.31
CA SER A 37 20.05 -13.70 -25.70
C SER A 37 18.62 -14.25 -25.82
N GLU A 38 18.19 -15.10 -24.88
CA GLU A 38 16.85 -15.68 -24.85
C GLU A 38 15.74 -14.64 -24.61
N ALA A 39 16.02 -13.62 -23.78
CA ALA A 39 15.10 -12.50 -23.58
C ALA A 39 15.01 -11.61 -24.82
N GLN A 40 16.12 -11.41 -25.54
CA GLN A 40 16.16 -10.63 -26.78
C GLN A 40 15.48 -11.34 -27.96
N SER A 41 15.50 -12.67 -27.98
CA SER A 41 14.80 -13.48 -29.00
C SER A 41 13.30 -13.64 -28.76
N SER A 42 12.78 -13.10 -27.66
CA SER A 42 11.36 -13.13 -27.32
C SER A 42 10.55 -12.22 -28.24
N ARG A 43 9.33 -12.66 -28.60
CA ARG A 43 8.34 -11.82 -29.29
C ARG A 43 7.76 -10.75 -28.37
N HIS A 44 7.68 -11.03 -27.07
CA HIS A 44 7.31 -10.05 -26.04
C HIS A 44 8.53 -9.27 -25.56
N HIS A 45 8.29 -8.01 -25.19
CA HIS A 45 9.30 -7.20 -24.50
C HIS A 45 9.56 -7.78 -23.10
N ILE A 46 10.79 -8.25 -22.87
CA ILE A 46 11.23 -8.77 -21.57
C ILE A 46 12.29 -7.83 -20.98
N ILE A 47 12.00 -7.32 -19.78
CA ILE A 47 12.92 -6.49 -19.00
C ILE A 47 13.61 -7.38 -17.97
N LEU A 48 14.94 -7.43 -18.04
CA LEU A 48 15.78 -8.12 -17.07
C LEU A 48 16.27 -7.13 -16.02
N VAL A 49 15.89 -7.35 -14.76
CA VAL A 49 16.24 -6.45 -13.64
C VAL A 49 17.20 -7.18 -12.71
N GLY A 50 18.45 -6.70 -12.67
CA GLY A 50 19.44 -7.20 -11.72
C GLY A 50 19.27 -6.59 -10.33
N THR A 51 19.77 -7.27 -9.31
CA THR A 51 19.70 -6.79 -7.92
C THR A 51 20.38 -5.43 -7.73
N LYS A 52 21.45 -5.11 -8.48
CA LYS A 52 22.10 -3.80 -8.41
C LYS A 52 21.20 -2.67 -8.92
N ASP A 53 20.46 -2.90 -10.00
CA ASP A 53 19.51 -1.94 -10.54
C ASP A 53 18.32 -1.76 -9.61
N LEU A 54 17.87 -2.85 -8.99
CA LEU A 54 16.82 -2.83 -7.98
C LEU A 54 17.26 -2.04 -6.73
N ILE A 55 18.46 -2.29 -6.19
CA ILE A 55 18.99 -1.55 -5.04
C ILE A 55 19.16 -0.06 -5.36
N LYS A 56 19.63 0.27 -6.57
CA LYS A 56 19.73 1.67 -7.00
C LYS A 56 18.36 2.33 -7.03
N LYS A 57 17.36 1.70 -7.67
CA LYS A 57 15.99 2.21 -7.70
C LYS A 57 15.39 2.33 -6.30
N ILE A 58 15.59 1.34 -5.43
CA ILE A 58 15.13 1.39 -4.04
C ILE A 58 15.79 2.53 -3.28
N ARG A 59 17.08 2.78 -3.48
CA ARG A 59 17.80 3.91 -2.86
C ARG A 59 17.27 5.25 -3.36
N ASP A 60 16.95 5.35 -4.64
CA ASP A 60 16.37 6.55 -5.24
C ASP A 60 14.91 6.77 -4.80
N TYR A 61 14.19 5.67 -4.50
CA TYR A 61 12.83 5.69 -3.95
C TYR A 61 12.77 5.80 -2.43
N GLN A 62 13.84 5.48 -1.71
CA GLN A 62 13.93 5.80 -0.30
C GLN A 62 13.90 7.33 -0.23
N PRO A 63 12.83 7.94 0.30
CA PRO A 63 12.87 9.36 0.56
C PRO A 63 14.10 9.54 1.43
N ARG A 64 15.10 10.33 0.97
CA ARG A 64 16.17 10.86 1.83
C ARG A 64 15.48 11.14 3.15
N GLN A 65 15.84 10.47 4.24
CA GLN A 65 15.12 10.58 5.50
C GLN A 65 14.88 12.06 5.80
N GLN A 66 13.70 12.55 5.41
CA GLN A 66 13.23 13.85 5.79
C GLN A 66 12.67 13.53 7.15
N ASN A 67 13.43 13.89 8.18
CA ASN A 67 13.00 13.94 9.57
C ASN A 67 11.67 14.72 9.77
N GLY A 68 11.01 15.23 8.71
CA GLY A 68 9.67 15.81 8.74
C GLY A 68 8.50 14.84 8.49
N GLY A 69 8.72 13.64 7.94
CA GLY A 69 7.61 12.70 7.63
C GLY A 69 7.05 11.99 8.87
N LEU A 70 7.95 11.51 9.75
CA LEU A 70 7.55 10.86 11.00
C LEU A 70 6.92 11.85 11.99
N VAL A 71 7.40 13.09 12.02
CA VAL A 71 6.88 14.15 12.90
C VAL A 71 5.44 14.50 12.54
N ARG A 72 5.15 14.71 11.24
CA ARG A 72 3.78 14.99 10.77
C ARG A 72 2.80 13.84 11.03
N ALA A 73 3.21 12.59 10.82
CA ALA A 73 2.36 11.44 11.09
C ALA A 73 2.04 11.30 12.59
N SER A 74 3.02 11.62 13.45
CA SER A 74 2.85 11.61 14.91
C SER A 74 1.93 12.74 15.38
N GLU A 75 2.09 13.95 14.85
CA GLU A 75 1.22 15.09 15.15
C GLU A 75 -0.22 14.84 14.68
N LEU A 76 -0.40 14.26 13.49
CA LEU A 76 -1.72 13.89 12.98
C LEU A 76 -2.40 12.82 13.86
N GLN A 77 -1.66 11.81 14.33
CA GLN A 77 -2.22 10.82 15.27
C GLN A 77 -2.65 11.44 16.60
N VAL A 78 -1.87 12.39 17.13
CA VAL A 78 -2.22 13.10 18.37
C VAL A 78 -3.47 13.96 18.18
N GLN A 79 -3.60 14.65 17.05
CA GLN A 79 -4.80 15.45 16.73
C GLN A 79 -6.04 14.56 16.55
N PHE A 80 -5.92 13.46 15.79
CA PHE A 80 -7.02 12.49 15.62
C PHE A 80 -7.48 11.92 16.96
N LYS A 81 -6.55 11.57 17.86
CA LYS A 81 -6.90 11.04 19.18
C LYS A 81 -7.67 12.07 20.02
N LYS A 82 -7.24 13.33 20.00
CA LYS A 82 -7.92 14.43 20.71
C LYS A 82 -9.33 14.67 20.17
N GLU A 83 -9.52 14.69 18.85
CA GLU A 83 -10.85 14.82 18.26
C GLU A 83 -11.75 13.64 18.62
N LEU A 84 -11.22 12.41 18.60
CA LEU A 84 -11.98 11.22 18.99
C LEU A 84 -12.44 11.26 20.46
N GLU A 85 -11.57 11.70 21.36
CA GLU A 85 -11.89 11.87 22.78
C GLU A 85 -12.95 12.96 23.01
N LYS A 86 -12.86 14.07 22.27
CA LYS A 86 -13.85 15.15 22.30
C LYS A 86 -15.22 14.65 21.83
N THR A 87 -15.28 14.00 20.67
CA THR A 87 -16.53 13.45 20.13
C THR A 87 -17.12 12.38 21.05
N SER A 88 -16.29 11.52 21.66
CA SER A 88 -16.75 10.53 22.64
C SER A 88 -17.42 11.19 23.85
N SER A 89 -16.85 12.29 24.35
CA SER A 89 -17.38 13.04 25.48
C SER A 89 -18.72 13.72 25.14
N GLU A 90 -18.83 14.33 23.95
CA GLU A 90 -20.06 14.95 23.45
C GLU A 90 -21.18 13.90 23.28
N VAL A 91 -20.85 12.72 22.74
CA VAL A 91 -21.81 11.61 22.61
C VAL A 91 -22.30 11.13 23.98
N GLN A 92 -21.43 11.06 24.99
CA GLN A 92 -21.86 10.69 26.35
C GLN A 92 -22.77 11.75 26.99
N GLN A 93 -22.47 13.04 26.81
CA GLN A 93 -23.35 14.11 27.28
C GLN A 93 -24.72 14.06 26.62
N LEU A 94 -24.78 13.94 25.29
CA LEU A 94 -26.04 13.80 24.55
C LEU A 94 -26.84 12.57 25.00
N LYS A 95 -26.18 11.43 25.24
CA LYS A 95 -26.85 10.24 25.79
C LYS A 95 -27.47 10.50 27.17
N SER A 96 -26.77 11.24 28.03
CA SER A 96 -27.28 11.62 29.36
C SER A 96 -28.49 12.56 29.25
N GLU A 97 -28.45 13.55 28.37
CA GLU A 97 -29.58 14.44 28.12
C GLU A 97 -30.79 13.70 27.56
N ILE A 98 -30.60 12.80 26.61
CA ILE A 98 -31.67 11.93 26.09
C ILE A 98 -32.27 11.08 27.20
N ALA A 99 -31.45 10.51 28.11
CA ALA A 99 -31.95 9.72 29.23
C ALA A 99 -32.78 10.57 30.20
N LYS A 100 -32.34 11.79 30.52
CA LYS A 100 -33.09 12.73 31.36
C LYS A 100 -34.42 13.12 30.73
N LEU A 101 -34.44 13.43 29.43
CA LEU A 101 -35.65 13.75 28.68
C LEU A 101 -36.63 12.57 28.64
N ARG A 102 -36.13 11.35 28.39
CA ARG A 102 -36.95 10.13 28.44
C ARG A 102 -37.57 9.93 29.81
N HIS A 103 -36.79 10.07 30.88
CA HIS A 103 -37.29 9.95 32.25
C HIS A 103 -38.36 11.01 32.54
N PHE A 104 -38.11 12.27 32.16
CA PHE A 104 -39.08 13.36 32.30
C PHE A 104 -40.41 13.05 31.60
N LEU A 105 -40.37 12.60 30.33
CA LEU A 105 -41.58 12.26 29.58
C LEU A 105 -42.36 11.10 30.23
N ILE A 106 -41.66 10.07 30.73
CA ILE A 106 -42.30 8.95 31.44
C ILE A 106 -42.96 9.46 32.74
N SER A 107 -42.26 10.28 33.53
CA SER A 107 -42.81 10.85 34.76
C SER A 107 -43.99 11.79 34.49
N PHE A 108 -43.91 12.61 33.44
CA PHE A 108 -45.00 13.50 33.03
C PHE A 108 -46.24 12.71 32.58
N SER A 109 -46.04 11.62 31.83
CA SER A 109 -47.13 10.73 31.40
C SER A 109 -47.80 9.97 32.54
N LYS A 110 -47.11 9.75 33.66
CA LYS A 110 -47.65 9.06 34.84
C LYS A 110 -48.42 9.98 35.80
N ASN A 111 -48.25 11.30 35.66
CA ASN A 111 -48.91 12.32 36.48
C ASN A 111 -50.09 13.00 35.75
N LYS A 112 -50.52 12.45 34.59
CA LYS A 112 -51.79 12.75 33.93
C LYS A 112 -52.73 11.57 34.11
#